data_AF-A0A7C4H058-F1
#
_entry.id   AF-A0A7C4H058-F1
#
_cell.length_a   1.000
_cell.length_b   1.000
_cell.length_c   1.000
_cell.angle_alpha   90.00
_cell.angle_beta   90.00
_cell.angle_gamma   90.00
#
_symmetry.space_group_name_H-M   'P 1'
#
loop_
_entity.id
_entity.type
_entity.pdbx_description
1 polymer ?
#
loop_
_entity_poly.entity_id
_entity_poly.type
_entity_poly.pdbx_seq_one_letter_code
_entity_poly.pdbx_strand_id
1 'polypeptide(L)'
;MNISYPSNIMEEELKKEICRVMKRLFNRGLISALSGNVSARLSRAGEFWITPSGVFKGKLKPKDLVKVDLNGNVIKGTLKPSIETQFHAAIYGRRDDVNAIVHTHNPITTALALAGIEIKPATIEAAIILGKVKVVSWALPGTRDLANLVSENITDVKALILMNHGVIGVGRNLLEAEAIVEALEEAAMVQFVTSLFTRNIPLIPENDIASIKKLYG
;
A
#
# COMPACT_ATOMS: atom_id res chain seq x y z
N MET A 1 -22.96 8.67 21.85
CA MET A 1 -22.86 7.44 22.65
C MET A 1 -21.74 6.60 22.08
N ASN A 2 -20.57 6.55 22.75
CA ASN A 2 -19.44 5.73 22.31
C ASN A 2 -19.66 4.29 22.78
N ILE A 3 -20.25 3.46 21.92
CA ILE A 3 -20.29 2.03 22.14
C ILE A 3 -18.88 1.50 21.88
N SER A 4 -18.14 1.24 22.96
CA SER A 4 -16.87 0.53 22.92
C SER A 4 -17.13 -0.92 22.49
N TYR A 5 -16.80 -1.27 21.26
CA TYR A 5 -16.83 -2.66 20.80
C TYR A 5 -15.71 -3.45 21.50
N PRO A 6 -15.95 -4.71 21.89
CA PRO A 6 -14.88 -5.56 22.38
C PRO A 6 -13.84 -5.78 21.27
N SER A 7 -12.56 -5.82 21.65
CA SER A 7 -11.42 -5.83 20.73
C SER A 7 -11.46 -6.98 19.71
N ASN A 8 -12.05 -8.12 20.09
CA ASN A 8 -12.23 -9.29 19.22
C ASN A 8 -13.16 -9.03 18.02
N ILE A 9 -14.20 -8.20 18.17
CA ILE A 9 -15.12 -7.83 17.09
C ILE A 9 -14.40 -6.91 16.10
N MET A 10 -13.68 -5.91 16.61
CA MET A 10 -12.88 -5.00 15.77
C MET A 10 -11.81 -5.75 14.99
N GLU A 11 -11.16 -6.73 15.62
CA GLU A 11 -10.14 -7.58 14.99
C GLU A 11 -10.73 -8.45 13.86
N GLU A 12 -11.91 -9.03 14.07
CA GLU A 12 -12.55 -9.85 13.03
C GLU A 12 -13.03 -9.00 11.84
N GLU A 13 -13.56 -7.79 12.07
CA GLU A 13 -13.89 -6.86 10.98
C GLU A 13 -12.64 -6.41 10.22
N LEU A 14 -11.54 -6.11 10.93
CA LEU A 14 -10.26 -5.78 10.30
C LEU A 14 -9.78 -6.89 9.36
N LYS A 15 -9.88 -8.15 9.80
CA LYS A 15 -9.50 -9.32 9.00
C LYS A 15 -10.39 -9.50 7.77
N LYS A 16 -11.71 -9.32 7.90
CA LYS A 16 -12.63 -9.34 6.76
C LYS A 16 -12.26 -8.27 5.74
N GLU A 17 -11.90 -7.09 6.22
CA GLU A 17 -11.52 -5.95 5.38
C GLU A 17 -10.22 -6.21 4.61
N ILE A 18 -9.21 -6.81 5.24
CA ILE A 18 -7.98 -7.26 4.56
C ILE A 18 -8.33 -8.22 3.41
N CYS A 19 -9.19 -9.21 3.66
CA CYS A 19 -9.62 -10.15 2.63
C CYS A 19 -10.39 -9.46 1.49
N ARG A 20 -11.22 -8.47 1.81
CA ARG A 20 -11.96 -7.66 0.84
C ARG A 20 -11.03 -6.89 -0.09
N VAL A 21 -10.04 -6.20 0.47
CA VAL A 21 -9.01 -5.47 -0.29
C VAL A 21 -8.22 -6.42 -1.18
N MET A 22 -7.73 -7.55 -0.65
CA MET A 22 -6.98 -8.53 -1.47
C MET A 22 -7.78 -9.04 -2.67
N LYS A 23 -9.08 -9.31 -2.49
CA LYS A 23 -9.96 -9.72 -3.59
C LYS A 23 -10.14 -8.61 -4.62
N ARG A 24 -10.29 -7.36 -4.20
CA ARG A 24 -10.40 -6.20 -5.10
C ARG A 24 -9.13 -5.98 -5.91
N LEU A 25 -7.97 -5.96 -5.25
CA LEU A 25 -6.67 -5.82 -5.90
C LEU A 25 -6.45 -6.91 -6.96
N PHE A 26 -6.82 -8.16 -6.65
CA PHE A 26 -6.76 -9.26 -7.62
C PHE A 26 -7.70 -9.04 -8.81
N ASN A 27 -8.97 -8.70 -8.55
CA ASN A 27 -9.95 -8.45 -9.61
C ASN A 27 -9.58 -7.26 -10.50
N ARG A 28 -8.86 -6.28 -9.98
CA ARG A 28 -8.35 -5.12 -10.73
C ARG A 28 -7.03 -5.40 -11.46
N GLY A 29 -6.44 -6.59 -11.30
CA GLY A 29 -5.17 -6.94 -11.92
C GLY A 29 -3.94 -6.27 -11.32
N LEU A 30 -4.06 -5.67 -10.12
CA LEU A 30 -2.93 -5.02 -9.42
C LEU A 30 -2.03 -6.02 -8.70
N ILE A 31 -2.50 -7.26 -8.53
CA ILE A 31 -1.73 -8.39 -8.03
C ILE A 31 -2.06 -9.65 -8.84
N SER A 32 -1.10 -10.57 -8.92
CA SER A 32 -1.32 -11.93 -9.42
C SER A 32 -1.75 -12.88 -8.31
N ALA A 33 -1.95 -14.16 -8.66
CA ALA A 33 -2.49 -15.18 -7.77
C ALA A 33 -1.77 -15.30 -6.42
N LEU A 34 -0.43 -15.21 -6.38
CA LEU A 34 0.37 -15.45 -5.18
C LEU A 34 1.11 -14.21 -4.68
N SER A 35 1.04 -13.12 -5.43
CA SER A 35 1.87 -11.93 -5.27
C SER A 35 1.15 -10.83 -4.48
N GLY A 36 1.89 -9.84 -4.00
CA GLY A 36 1.33 -8.76 -3.19
C GLY A 36 0.91 -9.21 -1.80
N ASN A 37 0.75 -8.24 -0.92
CA ASN A 37 0.36 -8.49 0.46
C ASN A 37 -0.27 -7.25 1.08
N VAL A 38 -1.13 -7.51 2.06
CA VAL A 38 -1.84 -6.47 2.80
C VAL A 38 -1.69 -6.77 4.28
N SER A 39 -1.52 -5.72 5.06
CA SER A 39 -1.56 -5.80 6.51
C SER A 39 -2.39 -4.65 7.09
N ALA A 40 -2.93 -4.88 8.29
CA ALA A 40 -3.52 -3.81 9.07
C ALA A 40 -3.38 -4.09 10.57
N ARG A 41 -3.35 -3.03 11.37
CA ARG A 41 -3.36 -3.06 12.84
C ARG A 41 -4.51 -2.24 13.40
N LEU A 42 -4.91 -2.56 14.62
CA LEU A 42 -5.66 -1.61 15.43
C LEU A 42 -4.75 -0.41 15.76
N SER A 43 -5.34 0.77 15.95
CA SER A 43 -4.59 2.02 16.13
C SER A 43 -3.49 1.89 17.17
N ARG A 44 -2.23 2.10 16.74
CA ARG A 44 -1.02 2.02 17.57
C ARG A 44 -0.77 0.67 18.28
N ALA A 45 -1.41 -0.41 17.82
CA ALA A 45 -1.11 -1.74 18.34
C ALA A 45 0.34 -2.17 17.98
N GLY A 46 0.99 -2.87 18.90
CA GLY A 46 2.32 -3.49 18.71
C GLY A 46 2.28 -4.81 17.93
N GLU A 47 1.17 -5.09 17.27
CA GLU A 47 0.90 -6.30 16.52
C GLU A 47 -0.05 -5.98 15.36
N PHE A 48 0.04 -6.77 14.29
CA PHE A 48 -0.76 -6.57 13.09
C PHE A 48 -1.14 -7.89 12.43
N TRP A 49 -2.23 -7.86 11.66
CA TRP A 49 -2.63 -8.96 10.79
C TRP A 49 -2.03 -8.75 9.41
N ILE A 50 -1.49 -9.82 8.82
CA ILE A 50 -0.91 -9.81 7.48
C ILE A 50 -1.36 -11.03 6.68
N THR A 51 -1.45 -10.86 5.36
CA THR A 51 -1.72 -11.97 4.46
C THR A 51 -0.59 -13.01 4.47
N PRO A 52 -0.92 -14.31 4.37
CA PRO A 52 0.07 -15.39 4.33
C PRO A 52 0.81 -15.47 2.98
N SER A 53 1.98 -16.10 2.98
CA SER A 53 2.75 -16.42 1.77
C SER A 53 2.21 -17.67 1.06
N GLY A 54 2.42 -17.76 -0.26
CA GLY A 54 2.22 -19.00 -1.03
C GLY A 54 0.78 -19.48 -1.19
N VAL A 55 -0.22 -18.60 -1.02
CA VAL A 55 -1.64 -18.95 -1.20
C VAL A 55 -2.32 -18.03 -2.18
N PHE A 56 -3.43 -18.49 -2.75
CA PHE A 56 -4.22 -17.71 -3.69
C PHE A 56 -4.89 -16.51 -3.02
N LYS A 57 -4.41 -15.31 -3.34
CA LYS A 57 -4.80 -14.04 -2.72
C LYS A 57 -6.27 -13.67 -2.94
N GLY A 58 -6.82 -13.98 -4.11
CA GLY A 58 -8.20 -13.63 -4.48
C GLY A 58 -9.31 -14.38 -3.72
N LYS A 59 -8.96 -15.41 -2.92
CA LYS A 59 -9.91 -16.23 -2.14
C LYS A 59 -9.53 -16.36 -0.66
N LEU A 60 -8.69 -15.46 -0.14
CA LEU A 60 -8.33 -15.44 1.27
C LEU A 60 -9.57 -15.32 2.17
N LYS A 61 -9.55 -16.05 3.28
CA LYS A 61 -10.54 -15.96 4.36
C LYS A 61 -9.88 -15.39 5.62
N PRO A 62 -10.65 -14.77 6.54
CA PRO A 62 -10.10 -14.23 7.79
C PRO A 62 -9.25 -15.23 8.59
N LYS A 63 -9.62 -16.52 8.58
CA LYS A 63 -8.87 -17.59 9.27
C LYS A 63 -7.48 -17.89 8.69
N ASP A 64 -7.22 -17.45 7.45
CA ASP A 64 -5.95 -17.69 6.74
C ASP A 64 -4.92 -16.59 7.08
N LEU A 65 -5.35 -15.47 7.67
CA LEU A 65 -4.47 -14.39 8.05
C LEU A 65 -3.57 -14.78 9.22
N VAL A 66 -2.40 -14.16 9.29
CA VAL A 66 -1.38 -14.40 10.31
C VAL A 66 -1.21 -13.13 11.13
N LYS A 67 -1.20 -13.25 12.44
CA LYS A 67 -0.93 -12.16 13.37
C LYS A 67 0.54 -12.20 13.76
N VAL A 68 1.20 -11.06 13.68
CA VAL A 68 2.63 -10.92 13.96
C VAL A 68 2.90 -9.69 14.84
N ASP A 69 3.98 -9.73 15.62
CA ASP A 69 4.47 -8.56 16.37
C ASP A 69 5.31 -7.63 15.48
N LEU A 70 5.73 -6.48 16.02
CA LEU A 70 6.63 -5.55 15.32
C LEU A 70 8.08 -6.05 15.13
N ASN A 71 8.42 -7.22 15.67
CA ASN A 71 9.69 -7.90 15.39
C ASN A 71 9.55 -8.94 14.27
N GLY A 72 8.33 -9.16 13.75
CA GLY A 72 8.01 -10.17 12.74
C GLY A 72 7.79 -11.58 13.31
N ASN A 73 7.70 -11.74 14.63
CA ASN A 73 7.39 -13.02 15.24
C ASN A 73 5.90 -13.34 15.09
N VAL A 74 5.57 -14.59 14.78
CA VAL A 74 4.18 -15.04 14.66
C VAL A 74 3.55 -15.19 16.04
N ILE A 75 2.46 -14.47 16.27
CA ILE A 75 1.64 -14.55 17.50
C ILE A 75 0.49 -15.55 17.30
N LYS A 76 -0.17 -15.53 16.13
CA LYS A 76 -1.35 -16.35 15.85
C LYS A 76 -1.48 -16.65 14.35
N GLY A 77 -2.02 -17.83 14.03
CA GLY A 77 -2.23 -18.29 12.65
C GLY A 77 -1.44 -19.57 12.37
N THR A 78 -1.87 -20.33 11.37
CA THR A 78 -1.26 -21.63 11.01
C THR A 78 -0.44 -21.57 9.73
N LEU A 79 -0.64 -20.53 8.91
CA LEU A 79 0.10 -20.32 7.67
C LEU A 79 1.36 -19.51 7.92
N LYS A 80 2.31 -19.58 6.98
CA LYS A 80 3.49 -18.72 7.00
C LYS A 80 3.08 -17.29 6.62
N PRO A 81 3.50 -16.26 7.37
CA PRO A 81 3.21 -14.87 6.99
C PRO A 81 3.92 -14.51 5.67
N SER A 82 3.58 -13.35 5.09
CA SER A 82 4.30 -12.84 3.92
C SER A 82 5.81 -12.83 4.17
N ILE A 83 6.62 -13.14 3.15
CA ILE A 83 8.08 -12.99 3.23
C ILE A 83 8.49 -11.54 3.50
N GLU A 84 7.59 -10.61 3.22
CA GLU A 84 7.79 -9.17 3.29
C GLU A 84 7.34 -8.53 4.60
N THR A 85 6.98 -9.36 5.59
CA THR A 85 6.54 -8.93 6.92
C THR A 85 7.50 -7.90 7.56
N GLN A 86 8.80 -8.01 7.28
CA GLN A 86 9.81 -7.12 7.85
C GLN A 86 9.61 -5.65 7.47
N PHE A 87 9.27 -5.33 6.21
CA PHE A 87 9.03 -3.92 5.87
C PHE A 87 7.70 -3.41 6.44
N HIS A 88 6.69 -4.28 6.59
CA HIS A 88 5.44 -3.89 7.24
C HIS A 88 5.68 -3.50 8.70
N ALA A 89 6.42 -4.34 9.42
CA ALA A 89 6.83 -4.08 10.79
C ALA A 89 7.65 -2.79 10.91
N ALA A 90 8.60 -2.57 9.99
CA ALA A 90 9.44 -1.38 9.96
C ALA A 90 8.62 -0.09 9.72
N ILE A 91 7.65 -0.11 8.77
CA ILE A 91 6.73 1.01 8.54
C ILE A 91 5.91 1.30 9.81
N TYR A 92 5.31 0.27 10.43
CA TYR A 92 4.49 0.45 11.62
C TYR A 92 5.27 0.96 12.83
N GLY A 93 6.53 0.55 12.98
CA GLY A 93 7.43 1.06 14.02
C GLY A 93 7.94 2.48 13.76
N ARG A 94 7.95 2.91 12.49
CA ARG A 94 8.38 4.26 12.09
C ARG A 94 7.24 5.28 12.11
N ARG A 95 6.01 4.84 11.85
CA ARG A 95 4.84 5.72 11.64
C ARG A 95 3.62 5.28 12.44
N ASP A 96 3.37 5.99 13.53
CA ASP A 96 2.21 5.79 14.41
C ASP A 96 0.87 6.15 13.76
N ASP A 97 0.88 6.97 12.71
CA ASP A 97 -0.31 7.37 11.96
C ASP A 97 -0.74 6.31 10.93
N VAL A 98 0.14 5.37 10.61
CA VAL A 98 -0.15 4.27 9.67
C VAL A 98 -0.74 3.08 10.42
N ASN A 99 -1.91 2.63 9.96
CA ASN A 99 -2.59 1.43 10.47
C ASN A 99 -2.95 0.41 9.38
N ALA A 100 -2.68 0.73 8.11
CA ALA A 100 -2.82 -0.20 7.01
C ALA A 100 -1.72 0.02 5.98
N ILE A 101 -1.27 -1.08 5.39
CA ILE A 101 -0.23 -1.11 4.37
C ILE A 101 -0.69 -2.08 3.28
N VAL A 102 -0.65 -1.61 2.04
CA VAL A 102 -1.02 -2.36 0.84
C VAL A 102 0.20 -2.39 -0.09
N HIS A 103 0.65 -3.58 -0.46
CA HIS A 103 1.71 -3.78 -1.42
C HIS A 103 1.18 -4.53 -2.65
N THR A 104 1.42 -3.94 -3.83
CA THR A 104 0.91 -4.40 -5.13
C THR A 104 1.98 -4.36 -6.20
N HIS A 105 1.69 -4.96 -7.36
CA HIS A 105 2.58 -5.04 -8.52
C HIS A 105 1.96 -4.30 -9.71
N ASN A 106 1.60 -3.04 -9.47
CA ASN A 106 1.03 -2.09 -10.43
C ASN A 106 1.80 -2.11 -11.79
N PRO A 107 1.23 -2.70 -12.85
CA PRO A 107 1.97 -2.96 -14.09
C PRO A 107 2.49 -1.69 -14.79
N ILE A 108 1.63 -0.69 -14.96
CA ILE A 108 2.01 0.54 -15.68
C ILE A 108 2.92 1.41 -14.82
N THR A 109 2.63 1.54 -13.53
CA THR A 109 3.51 2.25 -12.59
C THR A 109 4.92 1.66 -12.59
N THR A 110 5.02 0.34 -12.50
CA THR A 110 6.32 -0.36 -12.50
C THR A 110 7.03 -0.18 -13.83
N ALA A 111 6.33 -0.30 -14.96
CA ALA A 111 6.90 -0.10 -16.29
C ALA A 111 7.48 1.31 -16.48
N LEU A 112 6.74 2.36 -16.08
CA LEU A 112 7.22 3.73 -16.16
C LEU A 112 8.44 3.98 -15.25
N ALA A 113 8.42 3.46 -14.03
CA ALA A 113 9.55 3.58 -13.12
C ALA A 113 10.81 2.89 -13.68
N LEU A 114 10.67 1.70 -14.27
CA LEU A 114 11.77 1.00 -14.94
C LEU A 114 12.31 1.75 -16.15
N ALA A 115 11.45 2.51 -16.85
CA ALA A 115 11.85 3.38 -17.95
C ALA A 115 12.49 4.70 -17.48
N GLY A 116 12.65 4.91 -16.17
CA GLY A 116 13.16 6.17 -15.61
C GLY A 116 12.19 7.35 -15.75
N ILE A 117 10.89 7.06 -15.94
CA ILE A 117 9.84 8.07 -16.07
C ILE A 117 9.17 8.28 -14.72
N GLU A 118 9.30 9.49 -14.18
CA GLU A 118 8.59 9.90 -12.96
C GLU A 118 7.07 9.99 -13.20
N ILE A 119 6.28 9.48 -12.25
CA ILE A 119 4.82 9.56 -12.29
C ILE A 119 4.36 10.96 -11.89
N LYS A 120 3.55 11.58 -12.75
CA LYS A 120 2.98 12.91 -12.59
C LYS A 120 1.48 12.79 -12.33
N PRO A 121 0.98 13.19 -11.14
CA PRO A 121 -0.44 13.14 -10.83
C PRO A 121 -1.19 14.28 -11.53
N ALA A 122 -1.48 14.10 -12.82
CA ALA A 122 -2.09 15.13 -13.67
C ALA A 122 -3.61 15.30 -13.46
N THR A 123 -4.27 14.37 -12.76
CA THR A 123 -5.69 14.43 -12.42
C THR A 123 -5.90 14.93 -10.99
N ILE A 124 -7.09 15.49 -10.72
CA ILE A 124 -7.44 16.07 -9.41
C ILE A 124 -7.34 15.00 -8.32
N GLU A 125 -7.93 13.82 -8.57
CA GLU A 125 -7.95 12.70 -7.64
C GLU A 125 -6.53 12.24 -7.32
N ALA A 126 -5.68 12.05 -8.33
CA ALA A 126 -4.29 11.63 -8.13
C ALA A 126 -3.50 12.68 -7.33
N ALA A 127 -3.68 13.97 -7.63
CA ALA A 127 -2.96 15.06 -6.96
C ALA A 127 -3.33 15.18 -5.47
N ILE A 128 -4.58 14.91 -5.12
CA ILE A 128 -5.07 14.94 -3.74
C ILE A 128 -4.62 13.68 -2.98
N ILE A 129 -4.82 12.50 -3.58
CA ILE A 129 -4.63 11.20 -2.93
C ILE A 129 -3.14 10.90 -2.74
N LEU A 130 -2.34 10.97 -3.79
CA LEU A 130 -0.95 10.48 -3.78
C LEU A 130 -0.01 11.38 -2.98
N GLY A 131 -0.17 12.70 -3.13
CA GLY A 131 0.85 13.64 -2.69
C GLY A 131 2.21 13.32 -3.34
N LYS A 132 3.27 13.32 -2.53
CA LYS A 132 4.63 12.98 -2.98
C LYS A 132 4.80 11.46 -3.05
N VAL A 133 5.38 10.98 -4.15
CA VAL A 133 5.77 9.57 -4.36
C VAL A 133 7.29 9.49 -4.38
N LYS A 134 7.89 8.49 -3.73
CA LYS A 134 9.35 8.25 -3.79
C LYS A 134 9.65 6.91 -4.46
N VAL A 135 10.79 6.84 -5.13
CA VAL A 135 11.33 5.60 -5.70
C VAL A 135 12.42 5.07 -4.78
N VAL A 136 12.31 3.79 -4.41
CA VAL A 136 13.26 3.06 -3.59
C VAL A 136 14.11 2.19 -4.51
N SER A 137 15.43 2.27 -4.34
CA SER A 137 16.39 1.44 -5.06
C SER A 137 16.14 -0.06 -4.83
N TRP A 138 16.63 -0.89 -5.75
CA TRP A 138 16.50 -2.34 -5.65
C TRP A 138 17.14 -2.88 -4.37
N ALA A 139 16.42 -3.77 -3.69
CA ALA A 139 16.92 -4.67 -2.67
C ALA A 139 16.11 -5.97 -2.72
N LEU A 140 16.71 -7.06 -2.27
CA LEU A 140 16.08 -8.38 -2.35
C LEU A 140 14.79 -8.43 -1.49
N PRO A 141 13.64 -8.87 -2.04
CA PRO A 141 12.40 -8.99 -1.28
C PRO A 141 12.52 -9.88 -0.03
N GLY A 142 11.84 -9.48 1.04
CA GLY A 142 11.84 -10.19 2.32
C GLY A 142 13.14 -10.10 3.14
N THR A 143 14.05 -9.20 2.77
CA THR A 143 15.29 -8.94 3.52
C THR A 143 15.18 -7.72 4.43
N ARG A 144 16.09 -7.64 5.40
CA ARG A 144 16.25 -6.46 6.28
C ARG A 144 16.69 -5.22 5.51
N ASP A 145 17.48 -5.40 4.45
CA ASP A 145 17.96 -4.29 3.63
C ASP A 145 16.79 -3.57 2.94
N LEU A 146 15.85 -4.33 2.36
CA LEU A 146 14.63 -3.75 1.80
C LEU A 146 13.78 -3.08 2.89
N ALA A 147 13.64 -3.71 4.06
CA ALA A 147 12.88 -3.13 5.17
C ALA A 147 13.46 -1.78 5.65
N ASN A 148 14.79 -1.67 5.73
CA ASN A 148 15.48 -0.43 6.10
C ASN A 148 15.24 0.66 5.05
N LEU A 149 15.48 0.36 3.77
CA LEU A 149 15.26 1.30 2.67
C LEU A 149 13.80 1.80 2.62
N VAL A 150 12.83 0.92 2.81
CA VAL A 150 11.41 1.27 2.87
C VAL A 150 11.13 2.20 4.05
N SER A 151 11.62 1.85 5.26
CA SER A 151 11.40 2.63 6.48
C SER A 151 12.00 4.04 6.40
N GLU A 152 13.18 4.18 5.80
CA GLU A 152 13.84 5.48 5.58
C GLU A 152 13.07 6.36 4.59
N ASN A 153 12.46 5.77 3.57
CA ASN A 153 11.80 6.52 2.50
C ASN A 153 10.33 6.86 2.78
N ILE A 154 9.61 6.06 3.59
CA ILE A 154 8.17 6.22 3.86
C ILE A 154 7.82 7.36 4.83
N THR A 155 8.81 8.06 5.40
CA THR A 155 8.63 8.98 6.54
C THR A 155 7.60 10.10 6.33
N ASP A 156 7.54 10.64 5.11
CA ASP A 156 6.77 11.83 4.73
C ASP A 156 5.90 11.61 3.48
N VAL A 157 5.82 10.35 3.00
CA VAL A 157 5.08 9.99 1.79
C VAL A 157 4.08 8.88 2.07
N LYS A 158 3.01 8.81 1.26
CA LYS A 158 2.03 7.74 1.36
C LYS A 158 2.29 6.58 0.39
N ALA A 159 3.11 6.83 -0.62
CA ALA A 159 3.41 5.88 -1.69
C ALA A 159 4.92 5.73 -1.91
N LEU A 160 5.36 4.48 -2.05
CA LEU A 160 6.69 4.13 -2.53
C LEU A 160 6.58 3.28 -3.79
N ILE A 161 7.47 3.51 -4.74
CA ILE A 161 7.73 2.61 -5.86
C ILE A 161 9.02 1.86 -5.54
N LEU A 162 8.97 0.53 -5.53
CA LEU A 162 10.12 -0.34 -5.33
C LEU A 162 10.67 -0.75 -6.70
N MET A 163 11.88 -0.30 -7.03
CA MET A 163 12.48 -0.57 -8.34
C MET A 163 12.57 -2.08 -8.62
N ASN A 164 12.20 -2.53 -9.84
CA ASN A 164 12.12 -3.94 -10.26
C ASN A 164 11.14 -4.82 -9.45
N HIS A 165 10.20 -4.23 -8.72
CA HIS A 165 9.40 -4.99 -7.77
C HIS A 165 7.91 -4.62 -7.78
N GLY A 166 7.54 -3.43 -7.30
CA GLY A 166 6.13 -3.08 -7.12
C GLY A 166 5.95 -1.75 -6.40
N VAL A 167 4.83 -1.59 -5.69
CA VAL A 167 4.50 -0.35 -4.98
C VAL A 167 4.01 -0.63 -3.57
N ILE A 168 4.22 0.31 -2.65
CA ILE A 168 3.67 0.29 -1.30
C ILE A 168 2.78 1.53 -1.14
N GLY A 169 1.53 1.34 -0.72
CA GLY A 169 0.64 2.38 -0.23
C GLY A 169 0.39 2.24 1.27
N VAL A 170 0.40 3.35 2.01
CA VAL A 170 0.10 3.38 3.45
C VAL A 170 -1.05 4.32 3.77
N GLY A 171 -1.79 4.02 4.84
CA GLY A 171 -2.92 4.85 5.26
C GLY A 171 -3.33 4.63 6.72
N ARG A 172 -4.22 5.49 7.20
CA ARG A 172 -4.82 5.38 8.55
C ARG A 172 -5.79 4.21 8.67
N ASN A 173 -6.24 3.70 7.53
CA ASN A 173 -7.10 2.53 7.38
C ASN A 173 -6.87 1.90 6.00
N LEU A 174 -7.47 0.72 5.79
CA LEU A 174 -7.30 -0.07 4.57
C LEU A 174 -7.82 0.64 3.31
N LEU A 175 -8.91 1.41 3.42
CA LEU A 175 -9.45 2.18 2.30
C LEU A 175 -8.46 3.24 1.82
N GLU A 176 -7.83 3.98 2.73
CA GLU A 176 -6.82 4.98 2.37
C GLU A 176 -5.60 4.33 1.71
N ALA A 177 -5.10 3.22 2.28
CA ALA A 177 -3.95 2.51 1.70
C ALA A 177 -4.26 1.89 0.32
N GLU A 178 -5.48 1.34 0.14
CA GLU A 178 -5.99 0.83 -1.15
C GLU A 178 -6.09 1.96 -2.18
N ALA A 179 -6.69 3.10 -1.80
CA ALA A 179 -6.85 4.26 -2.68
C ALA A 179 -5.51 4.81 -3.17
N ILE A 180 -4.45 4.77 -2.35
CA ILE A 180 -3.11 5.20 -2.75
C ILE A 180 -2.57 4.34 -3.90
N VAL A 181 -2.60 3.02 -3.77
CA VAL A 181 -2.05 2.14 -4.83
C VAL A 181 -2.92 2.16 -6.10
N GLU A 182 -4.23 2.34 -5.96
CA GLU A 182 -5.14 2.48 -7.10
C GLU A 182 -4.89 3.80 -7.84
N ALA A 183 -4.86 4.92 -7.12
CA ALA A 183 -4.62 6.24 -7.71
C ALA A 183 -3.24 6.32 -8.40
N LEU A 184 -2.25 5.59 -7.88
CA LEU A 184 -0.91 5.56 -8.48
C LEU A 184 -0.93 4.86 -9.83
N GLU A 185 -1.63 3.73 -9.95
CA GLU A 185 -1.79 3.04 -11.24
C GLU A 185 -2.63 3.84 -12.22
N GLU A 186 -3.71 4.46 -11.75
CA GLU A 186 -4.58 5.30 -12.59
C GLU A 186 -3.80 6.51 -13.15
N ALA A 187 -3.02 7.19 -12.31
CA ALA A 187 -2.14 8.28 -12.73
C ALA A 187 -1.10 7.80 -13.75
N ALA A 188 -0.46 6.66 -13.49
CA ALA A 188 0.52 6.06 -14.39
C ALA A 188 -0.12 5.69 -15.75
N MET A 189 -1.33 5.14 -15.75
CA MET A 189 -2.06 4.78 -16.96
C MET A 189 -2.44 6.01 -17.79
N VAL A 190 -2.98 7.06 -17.15
CA VAL A 190 -3.30 8.33 -17.82
C VAL A 190 -2.05 8.95 -18.42
N GLN A 191 -0.95 8.99 -17.67
CA GLN A 191 0.33 9.50 -18.15
C GLN A 191 0.87 8.68 -19.32
N PHE A 192 0.84 7.35 -19.23
CA PHE A 192 1.31 6.46 -20.29
C PHE A 192 0.53 6.71 -21.59
N VAL A 193 -0.80 6.70 -21.54
CA VAL A 193 -1.64 6.92 -22.72
C VAL A 193 -1.43 8.33 -23.28
N THR A 194 -1.36 9.35 -22.42
CA THR A 194 -1.14 10.74 -22.85
C THR A 194 0.24 10.91 -23.51
N SER A 195 1.25 10.20 -23.03
CA SER A 195 2.62 10.24 -23.56
C SER A 195 2.74 9.75 -25.02
N LEU A 196 1.76 8.98 -25.49
CA LEU A 196 1.66 8.55 -26.89
C LEU A 196 1.30 9.69 -27.84
N PHE A 197 0.65 10.75 -27.33
CA PHE A 197 0.18 11.88 -28.12
C PHE A 197 0.98 13.16 -27.85
N THR A 198 1.53 13.32 -26.65
CA THR A 198 2.33 14.50 -26.27
C THR A 198 3.35 14.19 -25.19
N ARG A 199 4.52 14.82 -25.27
CA ARG A 199 5.51 14.80 -24.17
C ARG A 199 5.22 15.86 -23.10
N ASN A 200 4.41 16.87 -23.43
CA ASN A 200 4.06 17.95 -22.52
C ASN A 200 2.69 17.68 -21.90
N ILE A 201 2.69 17.03 -20.75
CA ILE A 201 1.48 16.73 -19.99
C ILE A 201 1.16 17.97 -19.13
N PRO A 202 -0.01 18.62 -19.32
CA PRO A 202 -0.41 19.74 -18.49
C PRO A 202 -0.63 19.26 -17.06
N LEU A 203 -0.10 19.99 -16.09
CA LEU A 203 -0.25 19.71 -14.66
C LEU A 203 -1.15 20.76 -14.00
N ILE A 204 -1.83 20.35 -12.94
CA ILE A 204 -2.62 21.24 -12.10
C ILE A 204 -1.64 22.17 -11.35
N PRO A 205 -1.84 23.50 -11.36
CA PRO A 205 -1.02 24.43 -10.59
C PRO A 205 -1.02 24.10 -9.10
N GLU A 206 0.14 24.22 -8.44
CA GLU A 206 0.28 23.84 -7.02
C GLU A 206 -0.67 24.61 -6.08
N ASN A 207 -0.92 25.89 -6.37
CA ASN A 207 -1.85 26.73 -5.62
C ASN A 207 -3.30 26.19 -5.70
N ASP A 208 -3.67 25.60 -6.83
CA ASP A 208 -5.01 25.03 -7.03
C ASP A 208 -5.11 23.70 -6.31
N ILE A 209 -4.06 22.87 -6.32
CA ILE A 209 -4.01 21.61 -5.54
C ILE A 209 -4.23 21.89 -4.04
N ALA A 210 -3.57 22.92 -3.50
CA ALA A 210 -3.73 23.32 -2.10
C ALA A 210 -5.16 23.79 -1.79
N SER A 211 -5.80 24.49 -2.73
CA SER A 211 -7.18 24.95 -2.60
C SER A 211 -8.18 23.79 -2.67
N ILE A 212 -7.97 22.85 -3.59
CA ILE A 212 -8.84 21.68 -3.74
C ILE A 212 -8.73 20.79 -2.49
N LYS A 213 -7.54 20.57 -1.93
CA LYS A 213 -7.38 19.79 -0.69
C LYS A 213 -8.27 20.32 0.44
N LYS A 214 -8.40 21.64 0.59
CA LYS A 214 -9.28 22.26 1.60
C LYS A 214 -10.77 21.99 1.36
N LEU A 215 -11.20 21.71 0.12
CA LEU A 215 -12.58 21.34 -0.18
C LEU A 215 -12.92 19.91 0.27
N TYR A 216 -11.93 19.02 0.28
CA TYR A 216 -12.09 17.62 0.65
C TYR A 216 -11.81 17.32 2.14
N GLY A 217 -11.38 18.32 2.91
CA GLY A 217 -11.12 18.23 4.36
C GLY A 217 -9.65 18.16 4.70
#